data_AF-R2P6X3-F1
#
_entry.id   AF-R2P6X3-F1
#
_cell.length_a   1.000
_cell.length_b   1.000
_cell.length_c   1.000
_cell.angle_alpha   90.00
_cell.angle_beta   90.00
_cell.angle_gamma   90.00
#
_symmetry.space_group_name_H-M   'P 1'
#
loop_
_entity.id
_entity.type
_entity.pdbx_description
1 polymer ?
#
loop_
_entity_poly.entity_id
_entity_poly.type
_entity_poly.pdbx_seq_one_letter_code
_entity_poly.pdbx_strand_id
1 'polypeptide(L)'
;MKELSKADREYAEKLRKQSKIYLVTILFMLSCSGILFVGTNWYKLKISEHAVGYLLGFFLSISVAFIIFIFRNQRTIRNPEKLKQQRIARTDERNLEISNMALKVTAYILAVVLVMLSMIGSFISESLMITASSLLYVFLFSYLICCLYFRKKL
;
A
#
# COMPACT_ATOMS: atom_id res chain seq x y z
N MET A 1 -9.75 31.61 -15.57
CA MET A 1 -9.49 30.23 -15.10
C MET A 1 -9.76 29.30 -16.27
N LYS A 2 -8.79 28.50 -16.77
CA LYS A 2 -9.06 27.52 -17.85
C LYS A 2 -10.15 26.57 -17.35
N GLU A 3 -11.26 26.44 -18.06
CA GLU A 3 -12.31 25.48 -17.70
C GLU A 3 -11.75 24.06 -17.77
N LEU A 4 -11.94 23.29 -16.69
CA LEU A 4 -11.57 21.87 -16.69
C LEU A 4 -12.56 21.08 -17.55
N SER A 5 -12.02 20.29 -18.48
CA SER A 5 -12.81 19.28 -19.20
C SER A 5 -13.45 18.29 -18.23
N LYS A 6 -14.55 17.65 -18.63
CA LYS A 6 -15.22 16.58 -17.87
C LYS A 6 -14.22 15.49 -17.43
N ALA A 7 -13.30 15.10 -18.31
CA ALA A 7 -12.28 14.11 -18.01
C ALA A 7 -11.22 14.59 -17.00
N ASP A 8 -10.94 15.90 -16.89
CA ASP A 8 -10.02 16.44 -15.88
C ASP A 8 -10.69 16.44 -14.50
N ARG A 9 -11.99 16.73 -14.45
CA ARG A 9 -12.79 16.65 -13.22
C ARG A 9 -12.86 15.23 -12.68
N GLU A 10 -13.14 14.25 -13.55
CA GLU A 10 -13.19 12.83 -13.16
C GLU A 10 -11.81 12.35 -12.65
N TYR A 11 -10.72 12.77 -13.29
CA TYR A 11 -9.37 12.43 -12.84
C TYR A 11 -9.02 13.09 -11.49
N ALA A 12 -9.43 14.34 -11.26
CA ALA A 12 -9.28 14.99 -9.96
C ALA A 12 -10.05 14.25 -8.86
N GLU A 13 -11.27 13.75 -9.14
CA GLU A 13 -12.03 12.92 -8.20
C GLU A 13 -11.34 11.59 -7.89
N LYS A 14 -10.75 10.94 -8.90
CA LYS A 14 -9.92 9.73 -8.69
C LYS A 14 -8.75 10.02 -7.75
N LEU A 15 -8.03 11.13 -7.96
CA LEU A 15 -6.94 11.54 -7.06
C LEU A 15 -7.43 11.86 -5.64
N ARG A 16 -8.59 12.51 -5.49
CA ARG A 16 -9.21 12.75 -4.17
C ARG A 16 -9.56 11.46 -3.46
N LYS A 17 -10.11 10.48 -4.18
CA LYS A 17 -10.42 9.14 -3.62
C LYS A 17 -9.14 8.42 -3.19
N GLN A 18 -8.08 8.48 -3.99
CA GLN A 18 -6.77 7.94 -3.61
C GLN A 18 -6.20 8.63 -2.36
N SER A 19 -6.27 9.95 -2.27
CA SER A 19 -5.84 10.68 -1.08
C SER A 19 -6.63 10.31 0.18
N LYS A 20 -7.93 10.01 0.06
CA LYS A 20 -8.73 9.48 1.17
C LYS A 20 -8.25 8.09 1.60
N ILE A 21 -7.92 7.21 0.65
CA ILE A 21 -7.37 5.89 0.96
C ILE A 21 -6.05 6.04 1.73
N TYR A 22 -5.13 6.88 1.25
CA TYR A 22 -3.87 7.15 1.97
C TYR A 22 -4.11 7.69 3.39
N LEU A 23 -5.09 8.57 3.57
CA LEU A 23 -5.45 9.10 4.88
C LEU A 23 -5.99 8.00 5.81
N VAL A 24 -6.87 7.12 5.32
CA VAL A 24 -7.35 5.95 6.08
C VAL A 24 -6.19 5.04 6.46
N THR A 25 -5.24 4.79 5.56
CA THR A 25 -4.06 3.98 5.87
C THR A 25 -3.17 4.62 6.94
N ILE A 26 -2.99 5.95 6.91
CA ILE A 26 -2.25 6.66 7.98
C ILE A 26 -2.97 6.50 9.32
N LEU A 27 -4.29 6.70 9.37
CA LEU A 27 -5.07 6.53 10.60
C LEU A 27 -4.96 5.10 11.15
N PHE A 28 -4.98 4.09 10.28
CA PHE A 28 -4.73 2.71 10.67
C PHE A 28 -3.35 2.53 11.29
N MET A 29 -2.28 3.04 10.66
CA MET A 29 -0.92 2.96 11.21
C MET A 29 -0.79 3.68 12.55
N LEU A 30 -1.42 4.85 12.72
CA LEU A 30 -1.45 5.57 14.00
C LEU A 30 -2.20 4.77 15.07
N SER A 31 -3.28 4.07 14.71
CA SER A 31 -4.00 3.20 15.64
C SER A 31 -3.14 2.02 16.10
N CYS A 32 -2.38 1.39 15.20
CA CYS A 32 -1.42 0.33 15.54
C CYS A 32 -0.32 0.85 16.47
N SER A 33 0.24 2.03 16.20
CA SER A 33 1.21 2.68 17.10
C SER A 33 0.62 2.96 18.48
N GLY A 34 -0.64 3.42 18.55
CA GLY A 34 -1.34 3.65 19.81
C GLY A 34 -1.57 2.36 20.61
N ILE A 35 -1.96 1.28 19.93
CA ILE A 35 -2.12 -0.05 20.55
C ILE A 35 -0.80 -0.55 21.11
N LEU A 36 0.30 -0.42 20.36
CA LEU A 36 1.63 -0.78 20.84
C LEU A 36 2.00 0.03 22.09
N PHE A 37 1.82 1.35 22.06
CA PHE A 37 2.14 2.23 23.20
C PHE A 37 1.32 1.89 24.45
N VAL A 38 0.01 1.67 24.32
CA VAL A 38 -0.86 1.29 25.44
C VAL A 38 -0.51 -0.12 25.93
N GLY A 39 -0.28 -1.07 25.03
CA GLY A 39 0.08 -2.44 25.37
C GLY A 39 1.39 -2.53 26.17
N THR A 40 2.41 -1.77 25.78
CA THR A 40 3.70 -1.78 26.48
C THR A 40 3.68 -0.97 27.77
N ASN A 41 3.04 0.20 27.79
CA ASN A 41 3.14 1.12 28.93
C ASN A 41 2.07 0.87 30.00
N TRP A 42 0.83 0.56 29.60
CA TRP A 42 -0.28 0.37 30.55
C TRP A 42 -0.43 -1.10 30.94
N TYR A 43 -0.43 -1.99 29.95
CA TYR A 43 -0.60 -3.43 30.17
C TYR A 43 0.71 -4.17 30.43
N LYS A 44 1.86 -3.48 30.36
CA LYS A 44 3.21 -4.04 30.59
C LYS A 44 3.45 -5.33 29.82
N LEU A 45 2.93 -5.41 28.59
CA LEU A 45 3.17 -6.57 27.72
C LEU A 45 4.67 -6.73 27.48
N LYS A 46 5.18 -7.96 27.66
CA LYS A 46 6.58 -8.30 27.46
C LYS A 46 6.92 -8.36 25.96
N ILE A 47 7.05 -7.19 25.34
CA ILE A 47 7.54 -7.02 23.98
C ILE A 47 8.96 -6.46 24.08
N SER A 48 9.88 -6.95 23.26
CA SER A 48 11.26 -6.43 23.27
C SER A 48 11.28 -4.96 22.86
N GLU A 49 12.08 -4.15 23.54
CA GLU A 49 12.22 -2.71 23.23
C GLU A 49 12.63 -2.49 21.77
N HIS A 50 13.47 -3.37 21.24
CA HIS A 50 13.85 -3.37 19.83
C HIS A 50 12.64 -3.55 18.91
N ALA A 51 11.74 -4.51 19.18
CA ALA A 51 10.56 -4.72 18.35
C ALA A 51 9.60 -3.53 18.39
N VAL A 52 9.42 -2.93 19.57
CA VAL A 52 8.59 -1.72 19.74
C VAL A 52 9.18 -0.56 18.93
N GLY A 53 10.47 -0.27 19.10
CA GLY A 53 11.15 0.80 18.38
C GLY A 53 11.11 0.60 16.87
N TYR A 54 11.35 -0.63 16.40
CA TYR A 54 11.29 -0.97 14.98
C TYR A 54 9.90 -0.76 14.39
N LEU A 55 8.85 -1.29 15.03
CA LEU A 55 7.47 -1.18 14.52
C LEU A 55 6.99 0.27 14.52
N LEU A 56 7.29 1.06 15.55
CA LEU A 56 6.96 2.49 15.57
C LEU A 56 7.66 3.24 14.43
N GLY A 57 8.96 2.99 14.22
CA GLY A 57 9.71 3.58 13.10
C GLY A 57 9.15 3.17 11.74
N PHE A 58 8.78 1.89 11.59
CA PHE A 58 8.17 1.36 10.37
C PHE A 58 6.82 2.03 10.07
N PHE A 59 5.92 2.11 11.06
CA PHE A 59 4.62 2.76 10.89
C PHE A 59 4.75 4.26 10.59
N LEU A 60 5.70 4.94 11.25
CA LEU A 60 5.95 6.36 11.03
C LEU A 60 6.52 6.63 9.63
N SER A 61 7.49 5.83 9.18
CA SER A 61 8.10 5.99 7.84
C SER A 61 7.06 5.83 6.71
N ILE A 62 6.20 4.82 6.78
CA ILE A 62 5.11 4.61 5.82
C ILE A 62 4.10 5.76 5.87
N SER A 63 3.77 6.24 7.07
CA SER A 63 2.84 7.36 7.25
C SER A 63 3.38 8.63 6.60
N VAL A 64 4.67 8.95 6.78
CA VAL A 64 5.34 10.09 6.13
C VAL A 64 5.28 9.97 4.60
N ALA A 65 5.55 8.78 4.05
CA ALA A 65 5.47 8.57 2.60
C ALA A 65 4.05 8.87 2.07
N PHE A 66 3.01 8.41 2.76
CA PHE A 66 1.62 8.71 2.37
C PHE A 66 1.25 10.19 2.52
N ILE A 67 1.76 10.89 3.54
CA ILE A 67 1.57 12.34 3.69
C ILE A 67 2.15 13.08 2.47
N ILE A 68 3.35 12.69 2.02
CA ILE A 68 3.97 13.27 0.81
C ILE A 68 3.09 13.03 -0.42
N PHE A 69 2.54 11.82 -0.59
CA PHE A 69 1.64 11.52 -1.70
C PHE A 69 0.33 12.32 -1.64
N ILE A 70 -0.24 12.53 -0.45
CA ILE A 70 -1.44 13.37 -0.26
C ILE A 70 -1.13 14.80 -0.68
N PHE A 71 -0.02 15.37 -0.21
CA PHE A 71 0.37 16.74 -0.55
C PHE A 71 0.62 16.90 -2.06
N ARG A 72 1.32 15.93 -2.67
CA ARG A 72 1.54 15.89 -4.12
C ARG A 72 0.21 15.87 -4.88
N ASN A 73 -0.74 15.03 -4.49
CA ASN A 73 -2.05 14.94 -5.12
C ASN A 73 -2.84 16.25 -4.98
N GLN A 74 -2.85 16.87 -3.79
CA GLN A 74 -3.50 18.17 -3.58
C GLN A 74 -2.87 19.26 -4.45
N ARG A 75 -1.54 19.30 -4.56
CA ARG A 75 -0.84 20.26 -5.44
C ARG A 75 -1.17 20.03 -6.91
N THR A 76 -1.27 18.78 -7.37
CA THR A 76 -1.72 18.45 -8.72
C THR A 76 -3.15 18.93 -8.97
N ILE A 77 -4.09 18.64 -8.05
CA ILE A 77 -5.50 19.03 -8.22
C ILE A 77 -5.66 20.55 -8.30
N ARG A 78 -4.88 21.32 -7.53
CA ARG A 78 -4.93 22.79 -7.54
C ARG A 78 -4.36 23.41 -8.82
N ASN A 79 -3.54 22.69 -9.60
CA ASN A 79 -2.94 23.20 -10.82
C ASN A 79 -3.52 22.48 -12.06
N PRO A 80 -4.38 23.13 -12.85
CA PRO A 80 -5.08 22.49 -13.97
C PRO A 80 -4.12 21.97 -15.05
N GLU A 81 -2.98 22.63 -15.27
CA GLU A 81 -2.00 22.19 -16.27
C GLU A 81 -1.26 20.93 -15.82
N LYS A 82 -0.85 20.87 -14.54
CA LYS A 82 -0.24 19.67 -13.96
C LYS A 82 -1.23 18.51 -13.91
N LEU A 83 -2.49 18.78 -13.59
CA LEU A 83 -3.55 17.77 -13.58
C LEU A 83 -3.73 17.15 -14.96
N LYS A 84 -3.83 17.99 -16.01
CA LYS A 84 -3.97 17.54 -17.40
C LYS A 84 -2.75 16.74 -17.85
N GLN A 85 -1.54 17.23 -17.60
CA GLN A 85 -0.29 16.53 -17.93
C GLN A 85 -0.22 15.17 -17.24
N GLN A 86 -0.52 15.12 -15.94
CA GLN A 86 -0.49 13.87 -15.18
C GLN A 86 -1.57 12.89 -15.67
N ARG A 87 -2.77 13.37 -16.04
CA ARG A 87 -3.83 12.53 -16.61
C ARG A 87 -3.38 11.90 -17.93
N ILE A 88 -2.84 12.71 -18.85
CA ILE A 88 -2.38 12.22 -20.16
C ILE A 88 -1.30 11.15 -19.94
N ALA A 89 -0.29 11.44 -19.12
CA ALA A 89 0.76 10.48 -18.83
C ALA A 89 0.24 9.18 -18.18
N ARG A 90 -0.75 9.27 -17.28
CA ARG A 90 -1.32 8.09 -16.58
C ARG A 90 -2.32 7.29 -17.40
N THR A 91 -2.89 7.87 -18.45
CA THR A 91 -3.90 7.23 -19.32
C THR A 91 -3.29 6.75 -20.64
N ASP A 92 -2.03 7.12 -20.92
CA ASP A 92 -1.24 6.56 -22.02
C ASP A 92 -1.13 5.04 -21.88
N GLU A 93 -1.55 4.33 -22.92
CA GLU A 93 -1.58 2.86 -22.97
C GLU A 93 -0.21 2.26 -22.64
N ARG A 94 0.88 2.87 -23.12
CA ARG A 94 2.24 2.39 -22.86
C ARG A 94 2.59 2.48 -21.39
N ASN A 95 2.24 3.58 -20.72
CA ASN A 95 2.53 3.75 -19.30
C ASN A 95 1.65 2.84 -18.43
N LEU A 96 0.41 2.56 -18.86
CA LEU A 96 -0.45 1.59 -18.22
C LEU A 96 0.13 0.18 -18.32
N GLU A 97 0.62 -0.21 -19.49
CA GLU A 97 1.23 -1.51 -19.73
C GLU A 97 2.51 -1.70 -18.91
N ILE A 98 3.40 -0.71 -18.89
CA ILE A 98 4.61 -0.72 -18.06
C ILE A 98 4.23 -0.92 -16.58
N SER A 99 3.24 -0.18 -16.09
CA SER A 99 2.78 -0.30 -14.70
C SER A 99 2.20 -1.69 -14.41
N ASN A 100 1.43 -2.25 -15.34
CA ASN A 100 0.85 -3.58 -15.19
C ASN A 100 1.93 -4.68 -15.20
N MET A 101 2.92 -4.58 -16.09
CA MET A 101 4.02 -5.52 -16.15
C MET A 101 4.90 -5.44 -14.91
N ALA A 102 5.20 -4.22 -14.44
CA ALA A 102 5.92 -4.02 -13.18
C ALA A 102 5.19 -4.68 -12.01
N LEU A 103 3.88 -4.47 -11.88
CA LEU A 103 3.08 -5.11 -10.83
C LEU A 103 3.09 -6.64 -10.92
N LYS A 104 3.01 -7.21 -12.13
CA LYS A 104 3.09 -8.67 -12.35
C LYS A 104 4.45 -9.22 -11.89
N VAL A 105 5.54 -8.59 -12.30
CA VAL A 105 6.90 -9.03 -11.93
C VAL A 105 7.13 -8.85 -10.42
N THR A 106 6.71 -7.73 -9.83
CA THR A 106 6.82 -7.50 -8.38
C THR A 106 5.99 -8.52 -7.59
N ALA A 107 4.78 -8.86 -8.04
CA ALA A 107 3.96 -9.90 -7.44
C ALA A 107 4.66 -11.27 -7.45
N TYR A 108 5.28 -11.64 -8.59
CA TYR A 108 6.05 -12.87 -8.70
C TYR A 108 7.25 -12.89 -7.75
N ILE A 109 8.04 -11.81 -7.74
CA ILE A 109 9.20 -11.68 -6.84
C ILE A 109 8.76 -11.80 -5.37
N LEU A 110 7.67 -11.13 -4.97
CA LEU A 110 7.14 -11.22 -3.61
C LEU A 110 6.78 -12.65 -3.23
N ALA A 111 6.11 -13.39 -4.13
CA ALA A 111 5.78 -14.79 -3.89
C ALA A 111 7.03 -15.65 -3.70
N VAL A 112 8.05 -15.48 -4.55
CA VAL A 112 9.33 -16.19 -4.42
C VAL A 112 10.02 -15.86 -3.10
N VAL A 113 10.07 -14.59 -2.71
CA VAL A 113 10.67 -14.15 -1.44
C VAL A 113 9.94 -14.77 -0.24
N LEU A 114 8.61 -14.85 -0.26
CA LEU A 114 7.85 -15.48 0.83
C LEU A 114 8.08 -16.99 0.91
N VAL A 115 8.26 -17.68 -0.22
CA VAL A 115 8.65 -19.09 -0.24
C VAL A 115 10.05 -19.27 0.37
N MET A 116 11.02 -18.47 -0.07
CA MET A 116 12.38 -18.50 0.48
C MET A 116 12.40 -18.20 1.98
N LEU A 117 11.63 -17.19 2.42
CA LEU A 117 11.51 -16.85 3.84
C LEU A 117 10.84 -17.96 4.66
N SER A 118 9.88 -18.70 4.07
CA SER A 118 9.27 -19.86 4.72
C SER A 118 10.28 -21.00 4.87
N MET A 119 11.05 -21.30 3.82
CA MET A 119 12.08 -22.34 3.84
C MET A 119 13.20 -22.00 4.85
N ILE A 120 13.76 -20.80 4.77
CA ILE A 120 14.79 -20.33 5.72
C ILE A 120 14.20 -20.28 7.13
N GLY A 121 12.97 -19.78 7.26
CA GLY A 121 12.24 -19.69 8.52
C GLY A 121 12.07 -21.05 9.20
N SER A 122 11.91 -22.14 8.44
CA SER A 122 11.79 -23.49 8.99
C SER A 122 13.00 -23.94 9.82
N PHE A 123 14.19 -23.42 9.50
CA PHE A 123 15.43 -23.69 10.25
C PHE A 123 15.62 -22.74 11.44
N ILE A 124 14.93 -21.60 11.47
CA ILE A 124 15.10 -20.56 12.50
C ILE A 124 14.02 -20.66 13.57
N SER A 125 12.75 -20.64 13.17
CA SER A 125 11.61 -20.79 14.09
C SER A 125 10.34 -21.19 13.34
N GLU A 126 9.58 -22.10 13.93
CA GLU A 126 8.29 -22.54 13.41
C GLU A 126 7.34 -21.35 13.18
N SER A 127 7.29 -20.39 14.11
CA SER A 127 6.45 -19.18 13.98
C SER A 127 6.79 -18.35 12.74
N LEU A 128 8.07 -18.20 12.38
CA LEU A 128 8.49 -17.46 11.19
C LEU A 128 8.07 -18.19 9.91
N MET A 129 8.27 -19.52 9.87
CA MET A 129 7.82 -20.36 8.75
C MET A 129 6.31 -20.26 8.54
N ILE A 130 5.52 -20.49 9.60
CA ILE A 130 4.05 -20.44 9.54
C ILE A 130 3.58 -19.04 9.12
N THR A 131 4.16 -17.98 9.67
CA THR A 131 3.77 -16.60 9.34
C THR A 131 4.05 -16.29 7.87
N ALA A 132 5.25 -16.59 7.36
CA ALA A 132 5.61 -16.35 5.97
C ALA A 132 4.74 -17.16 4.99
N SER A 133 4.49 -18.43 5.30
CA SER A 133 3.63 -19.30 4.50
C SER A 133 2.17 -18.84 4.52
N SER A 134 1.67 -18.42 5.68
CA SER A 134 0.30 -17.88 5.81
C SER A 134 0.11 -16.61 5.01
N LEU A 135 1.09 -15.69 5.02
CA LEU A 135 1.06 -14.48 4.20
C LEU A 135 1.05 -14.81 2.70
N LEU A 136 1.79 -15.83 2.27
CA LEU A 136 1.74 -16.32 0.89
C LEU A 136 0.35 -16.86 0.53
N TYR A 137 -0.27 -17.66 1.39
CA TYR A 137 -1.62 -18.15 1.15
C TYR A 137 -2.64 -17.02 1.07
N VAL A 138 -2.59 -16.05 1.99
CA VAL A 138 -3.46 -14.86 1.95
C VAL A 138 -3.27 -14.11 0.62
N PHE A 139 -2.03 -13.93 0.18
CA PHE A 139 -1.72 -13.31 -1.11
C PHE A 139 -2.35 -14.08 -2.28
N LEU A 140 -2.15 -15.40 -2.36
CA LEU A 140 -2.69 -16.25 -3.42
C LEU A 140 -4.22 -16.29 -3.42
N PHE A 141 -4.87 -16.45 -2.27
CA PHE A 141 -6.33 -16.42 -2.17
C PHE A 141 -6.89 -15.05 -2.55
N SER A 142 -6.25 -13.95 -2.12
CA SER A 142 -6.67 -12.61 -2.51
C SER A 142 -6.57 -12.41 -4.03
N TYR A 143 -5.52 -12.94 -4.67
CA TYR A 143 -5.36 -12.91 -6.11
C TYR A 143 -6.47 -13.72 -6.81
N LEU A 144 -6.75 -14.94 -6.35
CA LEU A 144 -7.81 -15.78 -6.92
C LEU A 144 -9.19 -15.10 -6.80
N ILE A 145 -9.52 -14.56 -5.62
CA ILE A 145 -10.78 -13.84 -5.39
C ILE A 145 -10.88 -12.63 -6.32
N CYS A 146 -9.81 -11.84 -6.43
CA CYS A 146 -9.76 -10.70 -7.35
C CYS A 146 -9.95 -11.15 -8.81
N CYS A 147 -9.26 -12.20 -9.25
CA CYS A 147 -9.42 -12.76 -10.59
C CYS A 147 -10.85 -13.19 -10.87
N LEU A 148 -11.50 -13.89 -9.93
CA LEU A 148 -12.89 -14.31 -10.08
C LEU A 148 -13.86 -13.12 -10.11
N TYR A 149 -13.64 -12.11 -9.26
CA TYR A 149 -14.44 -10.90 -9.24
C TYR A 149 -14.32 -10.11 -10.55
N PHE A 150 -13.09 -9.86 -11.01
CA PHE A 150 -12.86 -9.08 -12.22
C PHE A 150 -13.24 -9.84 -13.48
N ARG A 151 -13.08 -11.17 -13.53
CA ARG A 151 -13.58 -12.01 -14.65
C ARG A 151 -15.09 -11.97 -14.80
N LYS A 152 -15.84 -11.74 -13.70
CA LYS A 152 -17.31 -11.59 -13.75
C LYS A 152 -17.75 -10.18 -14.13
N LYS A 153 -16.90 -9.18 -13.91
CA LYS A 153 -17.24 -7.76 -14.04
C LYS A 153 -16.78 -7.15 -15.35
N LEU A 154 -15.64 -7.61 -15.87
CA LEU A 154 -15.07 -7.26 -17.18
C LEU A 154 -15.55 -8.28 -18.21
#